data_AF-A0AAQ4QB86-F1
#
_entry.id   AF-A0AAQ4QB86-F1
#
_cell.length_a   1.000
_cell.length_b   1.000
_cell.length_c   1.000
_cell.angle_alpha   90.00
_cell.angle_beta   90.00
_cell.angle_gamma   90.00
#
_symmetry.space_group_name_H-M   'P 1'
#
loop_
_entity.id
_entity.type
_entity.pdbx_description
1 polymer ?
#
loop_
_entity_poly.entity_id
_entity_poly.type
_entity_poly.pdbx_seq_one_letter_code
_entity_poly.pdbx_strand_id
1 'polypeptide(L)'
;MSVNGGASRGFYFNTVLSLARSLAAHRQAPIEKVQKLQCMCPVDFRGVFQLDERRRDAVIALGIFLVESDLQHKDAIVPYLLGLLKGLPKVQWIEESSERKGRETLPVAEIFTFGLVTLLSDVAQRDETLRGQILEAIMDIMKVLQDICKDPEAHDKGTDVTCLSTLFFEYSFYTPGSLIHICLFLLS
;
A
#
# COMPACT_ATOMS: atom_id res chain seq x y z
N MET A 1 -15.21 30.55 -10.72
CA MET A 1 -13.93 30.08 -11.28
C MET A 1 -13.74 28.65 -10.79
N SER A 2 -13.68 27.68 -11.69
CA SER A 2 -13.70 26.25 -11.35
C SER A 2 -12.28 25.76 -11.05
N VAL A 3 -12.06 25.28 -9.82
CA VAL A 3 -10.75 24.83 -9.33
C VAL A 3 -10.53 23.40 -9.82
N ASN A 4 -9.82 23.26 -10.94
CA ASN A 4 -9.67 22.02 -11.69
C ASN A 4 -8.53 21.11 -11.16
N GLY A 5 -8.32 21.08 -9.83
CA GLY A 5 -7.23 20.33 -9.19
C GLY A 5 -7.53 18.86 -8.87
N GLY A 6 -8.80 18.43 -8.99
CA GLY A 6 -9.22 17.06 -8.65
C GLY A 6 -9.10 16.04 -9.79
N ALA A 7 -9.03 16.49 -11.05
CA ALA A 7 -9.12 15.61 -12.21
C ALA A 7 -7.87 14.75 -12.46
N SER A 8 -6.68 15.21 -12.07
CA SER A 8 -5.43 14.51 -12.39
C SER A 8 -5.16 13.30 -11.49
N ARG A 9 -5.56 13.36 -10.21
CA ARG A 9 -5.35 12.29 -9.22
C ARG A 9 -6.11 11.02 -9.60
N GLY A 10 -7.41 11.17 -9.82
CA GLY A 10 -8.26 10.08 -10.30
C GLY A 10 -7.82 9.57 -11.68
N PHE A 11 -7.37 10.44 -12.58
CA PHE A 11 -6.99 10.01 -13.93
C PHE A 11 -5.75 9.10 -13.95
N TYR A 12 -4.68 9.45 -13.23
CA TYR A 12 -3.48 8.61 -13.19
C TYR A 12 -3.77 7.27 -12.51
N PHE A 13 -4.35 7.30 -11.29
CA PHE A 13 -4.70 6.09 -10.57
C PHE A 13 -5.58 5.16 -11.40
N ASN A 14 -6.65 5.69 -12.02
CA ASN A 14 -7.53 4.89 -12.87
C ASN A 14 -6.78 4.29 -14.06
N THR A 15 -5.84 5.03 -14.66
CA THR A 15 -5.04 4.51 -15.79
C THR A 15 -4.14 3.35 -15.37
N VAL A 16 -3.41 3.49 -14.25
CA VAL A 16 -2.52 2.45 -13.74
C VAL A 16 -3.32 1.25 -13.24
N LEU A 17 -4.46 1.48 -12.60
CA LEU A 17 -5.38 0.43 -12.17
C LEU A 17 -5.98 -0.32 -13.37
N SER A 18 -6.43 0.37 -14.42
CA SER A 18 -6.91 -0.26 -15.64
C SER A 18 -5.82 -1.12 -16.29
N LEU A 19 -4.57 -0.68 -16.29
CA LEU A 19 -3.44 -1.49 -16.74
C LEU A 19 -3.27 -2.76 -15.89
N ALA A 20 -3.26 -2.62 -14.56
CA ALA A 20 -3.15 -3.75 -13.64
C ALA A 20 -4.25 -4.79 -13.85
N ARG A 21 -5.52 -4.36 -13.92
CA ARG A 21 -6.67 -5.23 -14.18
C ARG A 21 -6.61 -5.89 -15.55
N SER A 22 -6.20 -5.15 -16.58
CA SER A 22 -6.02 -5.70 -17.92
C SER A 22 -4.94 -6.79 -17.93
N LEU A 23 -3.83 -6.60 -17.22
CA LEU A 23 -2.80 -7.63 -17.06
C LEU A 23 -3.34 -8.83 -16.27
N ALA A 24 -4.10 -8.60 -15.20
CA ALA A 24 -4.67 -9.67 -14.36
C ALA A 24 -5.67 -10.55 -15.12
N ALA A 25 -6.40 -9.98 -16.08
CA ALA A 25 -7.31 -10.74 -16.95
C ALA A 25 -6.59 -11.75 -17.87
N HIS A 26 -5.26 -11.65 -18.04
CA HIS A 26 -4.50 -12.65 -18.79
C HIS A 26 -4.21 -13.87 -17.90
N ARG A 27 -4.54 -15.08 -18.39
CA ARG A 27 -4.22 -16.35 -17.70
C ARG A 27 -2.73 -16.51 -17.37
N GLN A 28 -1.87 -15.93 -18.20
CA GLN A 28 -0.42 -15.81 -17.98
C GLN A 28 0.01 -14.44 -18.49
N ALA A 29 0.07 -13.47 -17.59
CA ALA A 29 0.54 -12.13 -17.91
C ALA A 29 2.04 -12.19 -18.25
N PRO A 30 2.49 -11.63 -19.37
CA PRO A 30 3.91 -11.60 -19.71
C PRO A 30 4.68 -10.77 -18.67
N ILE A 31 5.72 -11.37 -18.09
CA ILE A 31 6.52 -10.77 -17.01
C ILE A 31 7.06 -9.39 -17.38
N GLU A 32 7.42 -9.17 -18.65
CA GLU A 32 7.90 -7.87 -19.16
C GLU A 32 6.89 -6.75 -18.98
N LYS A 33 5.58 -7.04 -19.11
CA LYS A 33 4.53 -6.03 -18.89
C LYS A 33 4.28 -5.81 -17.40
N VAL A 34 4.38 -6.86 -16.60
CA VAL A 34 4.26 -6.76 -15.14
C VAL A 34 5.44 -5.97 -14.55
N GLN A 35 6.64 -6.19 -15.07
CA GLN A 35 7.83 -5.43 -14.72
C GLN A 35 7.69 -3.95 -15.08
N LYS A 36 7.03 -3.59 -16.20
CA LYS A 36 6.73 -2.18 -16.50
C LYS A 36 5.85 -1.53 -15.43
N LEU A 37 4.85 -2.25 -14.91
CA LEU A 37 4.04 -1.78 -13.79
C LEU A 37 4.89 -1.67 -12.51
N GLN A 38 5.73 -2.66 -12.23
CA GLN A 38 6.64 -2.63 -11.08
C GLN A 38 7.65 -1.48 -11.15
N CYS A 39 8.15 -1.11 -12.34
CA CYS A 39 9.06 0.02 -12.53
C CYS A 39 8.41 1.39 -12.21
N MET A 40 7.08 1.48 -12.12
CA MET A 40 6.37 2.68 -11.67
C MET A 40 6.33 2.80 -10.14
N CYS A 41 6.61 1.70 -9.43
CA CYS A 41 6.63 1.65 -7.98
C CYS A 41 7.92 2.27 -7.42
N PRO A 42 7.94 2.70 -6.15
CA PRO A 42 9.14 3.27 -5.52
C PRO A 42 10.26 2.22 -5.44
N VAL A 43 11.48 2.64 -5.77
CA VAL A 43 12.67 1.80 -5.60
C VAL A 43 13.31 2.11 -4.26
N ASP A 44 13.79 1.06 -3.58
CA ASP A 44 14.57 1.22 -2.37
C ASP A 44 15.91 1.90 -2.68
N PHE A 45 16.19 3.02 -2.03
CA PHE A 45 17.50 3.66 -2.06
C PHE A 45 18.12 3.64 -0.66
N ARG A 46 18.98 2.65 -0.41
CA ARG A 46 19.72 2.46 0.86
C ARG A 46 18.80 2.27 2.08
N GLY A 47 17.68 1.55 1.93
CA GLY A 47 16.69 1.29 2.98
C GLY A 47 15.70 2.44 3.18
N VAL A 48 15.60 3.37 2.23
CA VAL A 48 14.69 4.52 2.26
C VAL A 48 13.88 4.55 0.97
N PHE A 49 12.57 4.44 1.12
CA PHE A 49 11.63 4.63 0.02
C PHE A 49 11.19 6.10 -0.04
N GLN A 50 10.96 6.59 -1.25
CA GLN A 50 10.34 7.89 -1.49
C GLN A 50 8.96 7.67 -2.10
N LEU A 51 7.93 8.10 -1.38
CA LEU A 51 6.52 7.90 -1.74
C LEU A 51 5.88 9.24 -2.11
N ASP A 52 5.87 9.54 -3.41
CA ASP A 52 4.97 10.52 -4.01
C ASP A 52 3.61 9.87 -4.32
N GLU A 53 2.64 10.68 -4.77
CA GLU A 53 1.30 10.21 -5.08
C GLU A 53 1.28 9.10 -6.14
N ARG A 54 2.03 9.26 -7.24
CA ARG A 54 2.05 8.31 -8.35
C ARG A 54 2.66 6.98 -7.95
N ARG A 55 3.72 7.01 -7.14
CA ARG A 55 4.39 5.81 -6.63
C ARG A 55 3.49 5.03 -5.69
N ARG A 56 2.69 5.71 -4.86
CA ARG A 56 1.70 5.05 -3.99
C ARG A 56 0.63 4.35 -4.82
N ASP A 57 0.06 5.04 -5.79
CA ASP A 57 -0.94 4.50 -6.71
C ASP A 57 -0.43 3.26 -7.47
N ALA A 58 0.81 3.31 -7.94
CA ALA A 58 1.45 2.19 -8.63
C ALA A 58 1.59 0.94 -7.72
N VAL A 59 1.94 1.11 -6.45
CA VAL A 59 2.02 -0.01 -5.49
C VAL A 59 0.66 -0.63 -5.27
N ILE A 60 -0.38 0.18 -5.06
CA ILE A 60 -1.74 -0.32 -4.87
C ILE A 60 -2.21 -1.09 -6.11
N ALA A 61 -1.99 -0.53 -7.30
CA ALA A 61 -2.32 -1.20 -8.56
C ALA A 61 -1.54 -2.52 -8.75
N LEU A 62 -0.25 -2.57 -8.36
CA LEU A 62 0.56 -3.79 -8.42
C LEU A 62 0.01 -4.88 -7.48
N GLY A 63 -0.40 -4.50 -6.26
CA GLY A 63 -1.04 -5.44 -5.34
C GLY A 63 -2.39 -5.93 -5.85
N ILE A 64 -3.21 -5.05 -6.45
CA ILE A 64 -4.47 -5.44 -7.08
C ILE A 64 -4.22 -6.42 -8.22
N PHE A 65 -3.22 -6.18 -9.08
CA PHE A 65 -2.80 -7.15 -10.10
C PHE A 65 -2.48 -8.50 -9.47
N LEU A 66 -1.66 -8.51 -8.41
CA LEU A 66 -1.25 -9.75 -7.75
C LEU A 66 -2.47 -10.54 -7.26
N VAL A 67 -3.43 -9.89 -6.63
CA VAL A 67 -4.61 -10.56 -6.07
C VAL A 67 -5.64 -10.93 -7.14
N GLU A 68 -5.94 -10.07 -8.11
CA GLU A 68 -6.90 -10.35 -9.18
C GLU A 68 -6.37 -11.39 -10.19
N SER A 69 -5.04 -11.50 -10.36
CA SER A 69 -4.41 -12.47 -11.28
C SER A 69 -4.25 -13.89 -10.71
N ASP A 70 -4.73 -14.12 -9.48
CA ASP A 70 -4.50 -15.36 -8.72
C ASP A 70 -3.01 -15.60 -8.42
N LEU A 71 -2.33 -14.55 -7.90
CA LEU A 71 -0.95 -14.57 -7.43
C LEU A 71 0.11 -14.84 -8.51
N GLN A 72 -0.12 -14.38 -9.75
CA GLN A 72 0.91 -14.45 -10.78
C GLN A 72 2.15 -13.63 -10.41
N HIS A 73 3.32 -14.17 -10.71
CA HIS A 73 4.63 -13.54 -10.42
C HIS A 73 4.86 -13.20 -8.94
N LYS A 74 4.19 -13.91 -8.02
CA LYS A 74 4.31 -13.70 -6.57
C LYS A 74 5.76 -13.73 -6.08
N ASP A 75 6.61 -14.56 -6.66
CA ASP A 75 8.02 -14.71 -6.28
C ASP A 75 8.84 -13.43 -6.52
N ALA A 76 8.38 -12.53 -7.39
CA ALA A 76 8.99 -11.23 -7.63
C ALA A 76 8.27 -10.10 -6.88
N ILE A 77 6.93 -10.14 -6.82
CA ILE A 77 6.11 -9.04 -6.28
C ILE A 77 6.05 -9.08 -4.75
N VAL A 78 5.84 -10.24 -4.15
CA VAL A 78 5.65 -10.35 -2.69
C VAL A 78 6.89 -9.92 -1.92
N PRO A 79 8.12 -10.34 -2.27
CA PRO A 79 9.33 -9.84 -1.60
C PRO A 79 9.47 -8.32 -1.68
N TYR A 80 9.08 -7.73 -2.81
CA TYR A 80 9.09 -6.28 -2.99
C TYR A 80 8.09 -5.58 -2.04
N LEU A 81 6.84 -6.06 -1.99
CA LEU A 81 5.81 -5.48 -1.11
C LEU A 81 6.17 -5.63 0.38
N LEU A 82 6.76 -6.75 0.77
CA LEU A 82 7.25 -6.97 2.14
C LEU A 82 8.44 -6.06 2.47
N GLY A 83 9.36 -5.86 1.52
CA GLY A 83 10.46 -4.91 1.66
C GLY A 83 9.95 -3.47 1.88
N LEU A 84 8.94 -3.08 1.11
CA LEU A 84 8.28 -1.78 1.26
C LEU A 84 7.59 -1.63 2.62
N LEU A 85 6.86 -2.66 3.08
CA LEU A 85 6.22 -2.66 4.40
C LEU A 85 7.25 -2.44 5.53
N LYS A 86 8.37 -3.15 5.47
CA LYS A 86 9.47 -3.02 6.45
C LYS A 86 10.18 -1.66 6.35
N GLY A 87 10.14 -1.02 5.19
CA GLY A 87 10.71 0.30 4.95
C GLY A 87 9.84 1.48 5.39
N LEU A 88 8.55 1.25 5.70
CA LEU A 88 7.61 2.30 6.10
C LEU A 88 8.08 3.19 7.27
N PRO A 89 8.74 2.68 8.33
CA PRO A 89 9.20 3.54 9.43
C PRO A 89 10.23 4.59 9.00
N LYS A 90 10.91 4.38 7.87
CA LYS A 90 11.98 5.25 7.36
C LYS A 90 11.60 5.95 6.06
N VAL A 91 10.36 5.77 5.61
CA VAL A 91 9.91 6.25 4.31
C VAL A 91 9.81 7.77 4.30
N GLN A 92 10.20 8.37 3.17
CA GLN A 92 10.01 9.78 2.93
C GLN A 92 8.68 9.99 2.21
N TRP A 93 7.72 10.57 2.92
CA TRP A 93 6.44 10.98 2.37
C TRP A 93 6.62 12.30 1.61
N ILE A 94 6.45 12.25 0.29
CA ILE A 94 6.42 13.45 -0.53
C ILE A 94 4.95 13.83 -0.66
N GLU A 95 4.53 14.78 0.17
CA GLU A 95 3.21 15.38 0.09
C GLU A 95 3.21 16.43 -1.02
N GLU A 96 2.42 16.20 -2.07
CA GLU A 96 2.04 17.28 -2.98
C GLU A 96 1.04 18.15 -2.22
N SER A 97 1.40 19.42 -2.00
CA SER A 97 0.63 20.41 -1.24
C SER A 97 -0.80 20.51 -1.78
N SER A 98 -1.71 19.71 -1.24
CA SER A 98 -3.13 19.83 -1.54
C SER A 98 -3.80 20.44 -0.32
N GLU A 99 -4.44 21.58 -0.55
CA GLU A 99 -5.08 22.47 0.42
C GLU A 99 -6.30 21.84 1.13
N ARG A 100 -6.40 20.51 1.18
CA ARG A 100 -7.46 19.76 1.85
C ARG A 100 -6.97 19.24 3.20
N LYS A 101 -6.67 20.15 4.12
CA LYS A 101 -6.79 19.86 5.56
C LYS A 101 -8.26 19.95 5.95
N GLY A 102 -9.05 18.94 5.54
CA GLY A 102 -10.33 18.65 6.16
C GLY A 102 -10.09 17.86 7.44
N ARG A 103 -10.79 18.16 8.53
CA ARG A 103 -10.65 17.46 9.83
C ARG A 103 -11.05 15.97 9.80
N GLU A 104 -11.48 15.44 8.66
CA GLU A 104 -12.14 14.13 8.56
C GLU A 104 -11.39 13.10 7.69
N THR A 105 -10.26 13.45 7.08
CA THR A 105 -9.48 12.52 6.25
C THR A 105 -8.23 12.05 6.98
N LEU A 106 -8.03 10.72 7.03
CA LEU A 106 -6.82 10.11 7.58
C LEU A 106 -5.56 10.61 6.87
N PRO A 107 -4.39 10.63 7.56
CA PRO A 107 -3.11 10.93 6.93
C PRO A 107 -2.83 10.01 5.73
N VAL A 108 -2.17 10.56 4.70
CA VAL A 108 -1.81 9.79 3.49
C VAL A 108 -0.97 8.55 3.81
N ALA A 109 -0.10 8.67 4.82
CA ALA A 109 0.71 7.57 5.30
C ALA A 109 -0.12 6.38 5.79
N GLU A 110 -1.20 6.69 6.52
CA GLU A 110 -2.11 5.70 7.07
C GLU A 110 -2.95 5.03 5.99
N ILE A 111 -3.54 5.81 5.08
CA ILE A 111 -4.34 5.28 3.96
C ILE A 111 -3.49 4.33 3.12
N PHE A 112 -2.26 4.72 2.80
CA PHE A 112 -1.36 3.88 2.01
C PHE A 112 -0.98 2.59 2.74
N THR A 113 -0.61 2.71 4.01
CA THR A 113 -0.20 1.54 4.82
C THR A 113 -1.35 0.57 4.99
N PHE A 114 -2.55 1.07 5.27
CA PHE A 114 -3.76 0.25 5.35
C PHE A 114 -4.01 -0.50 4.03
N GLY A 115 -3.90 0.18 2.89
CA GLY A 115 -4.01 -0.43 1.58
C GLY A 115 -2.99 -1.54 1.33
N LEU A 116 -1.71 -1.25 1.60
CA LEU A 116 -0.62 -2.21 1.44
C LEU A 116 -0.81 -3.45 2.32
N VAL A 117 -1.14 -3.26 3.59
CA VAL A 117 -1.32 -4.39 4.50
C VAL A 117 -2.57 -5.19 4.15
N THR A 118 -3.66 -4.55 3.73
CA THR A 118 -4.86 -5.25 3.26
C THR A 118 -4.55 -6.17 2.07
N LEU A 119 -3.78 -5.67 1.09
CA LEU A 119 -3.33 -6.46 -0.05
C LEU A 119 -2.49 -7.66 0.39
N LEU A 120 -1.55 -7.46 1.31
CA LEU A 120 -0.73 -8.55 1.86
C LEU A 120 -1.56 -9.56 2.63
N SER A 121 -2.55 -9.14 3.42
CA SER A 121 -3.48 -10.03 4.12
C SER A 121 -4.30 -10.88 3.16
N ASP A 122 -4.73 -10.32 2.01
CA ASP A 122 -5.43 -11.09 0.98
C ASP A 122 -4.50 -12.11 0.30
N VAL A 123 -3.22 -11.78 0.09
CA VAL A 123 -2.21 -12.75 -0.38
C VAL A 123 -2.01 -13.87 0.64
N ALA A 124 -1.91 -13.54 1.93
CA ALA A 124 -1.75 -14.51 3.03
C ALA A 124 -2.96 -15.45 3.18
N GLN A 125 -4.17 -14.99 2.83
CA GLN A 125 -5.37 -15.83 2.80
C GLN A 125 -5.37 -16.80 1.62
N ARG A 126 -4.80 -16.41 0.47
CA ARG A 126 -4.80 -17.22 -0.76
C ARG A 126 -3.62 -18.18 -0.86
N ASP A 127 -2.51 -17.89 -0.17
CA ASP A 127 -1.31 -18.72 -0.19
C ASP A 127 -0.77 -18.99 1.23
N GLU A 128 -0.98 -20.22 1.70
CA GLU A 128 -0.54 -20.65 3.02
C GLU A 128 0.99 -20.62 3.18
N THR A 129 1.75 -20.76 2.09
CA THR A 129 3.22 -20.76 2.15
C THR A 129 3.77 -19.37 2.46
N LEU A 130 3.06 -18.32 2.03
CA LEU A 130 3.42 -16.92 2.28
C LEU A 130 2.81 -16.37 3.58
N ARG A 131 1.73 -17.00 4.07
CA ARG A 131 0.97 -16.56 5.25
C ARG A 131 1.85 -16.28 6.46
N GLY A 132 2.74 -17.21 6.82
CA GLY A 132 3.63 -17.04 7.98
C GLY A 132 4.53 -15.81 7.84
N GLN A 133 5.19 -15.68 6.68
CA GLN A 133 6.09 -14.57 6.38
C GLN A 133 5.38 -13.21 6.39
N ILE A 134 4.16 -13.15 5.84
CA ILE A 134 3.36 -11.92 5.79
C ILE A 134 2.93 -11.50 7.19
N LEU A 135 2.37 -12.43 7.97
CA LEU A 135 1.92 -12.13 9.34
C LEU A 135 3.09 -11.70 10.23
N GLU A 136 4.25 -12.34 10.11
CA GLU A 136 5.46 -11.94 10.82
C GLU A 136 5.87 -10.50 10.47
N ALA A 137 5.91 -10.15 9.18
CA ALA A 137 6.25 -8.79 8.76
C ALA A 137 5.24 -7.73 9.26
N ILE A 138 3.94 -8.08 9.28
CA ILE A 138 2.88 -7.21 9.82
C ILE A 138 3.05 -7.04 11.34
N MET A 139 3.37 -8.12 12.07
CA MET A 139 3.65 -8.04 13.50
C MET A 139 4.88 -7.20 13.81
N ASP A 140 5.94 -7.32 13.01
CA ASP A 140 7.16 -6.55 13.20
C ASP A 140 6.93 -5.05 13.00
N ILE A 141 6.18 -4.66 11.96
CA ILE A 141 5.85 -3.23 11.77
C ILE A 141 4.95 -2.72 12.91
N MET A 142 3.99 -3.51 13.39
CA MET A 142 3.16 -3.12 14.54
C MET A 142 3.99 -2.88 15.81
N LYS A 143 5.02 -3.71 16.06
CA LYS A 143 5.95 -3.50 17.19
C LYS A 143 6.74 -2.20 17.03
N VAL A 144 7.31 -1.96 15.84
CA VAL A 144 8.06 -0.71 15.57
C VAL A 144 7.16 0.52 15.78
N LEU A 145 5.94 0.49 15.26
CA LEU A 145 4.97 1.57 15.46
C LEU A 145 4.60 1.75 16.94
N GLN A 146 4.40 0.65 17.66
CA GLN A 146 4.13 0.71 19.09
C GLN A 146 5.29 1.34 19.87
N ASP A 147 6.54 1.03 19.52
CA ASP A 147 7.71 1.59 20.18
C ASP A 147 7.86 3.10 19.90
N ILE A 148 7.57 3.55 18.68
CA ILE A 148 7.50 4.98 18.33
C ILE A 148 6.43 5.70 19.18
N CYS A 149 5.27 5.08 19.40
CA CYS A 149 4.21 5.67 20.23
C CYS A 149 4.57 5.74 21.72
N LYS A 150 5.45 4.86 22.23
CA LYS A 150 5.88 4.85 23.63
C LYS A 150 6.95 5.89 23.94
N ASP A 151 7.74 6.28 22.95
CA ASP A 151 8.80 7.29 23.08
C ASP A 151 8.75 8.29 21.91
N PRO A 152 7.80 9.25 21.95
CA PRO A 152 7.65 10.25 20.89
C PRO A 152 8.82 11.25 20.87
N GLU A 153 9.56 11.41 21.97
CA GLU A 153 10.66 12.40 22.06
C GLU A 153 11.96 11.90 21.40
N ALA A 154 12.16 10.58 21.29
CA ALA A 154 13.31 10.01 20.57
C ALA A 154 13.19 10.11 19.03
N HIS A 155 11.99 10.38 18.49
CA HIS A 155 11.70 10.38 17.05
C HIS A 155 11.27 11.76 16.53
N ASP A 156 12.17 12.75 16.64
CA ASP A 156 11.98 14.18 16.29
C ASP A 156 11.77 14.51 14.78
N LYS A 157 11.30 13.59 13.93
CA LYS A 157 11.04 13.90 12.51
C LYS A 157 9.79 13.24 11.96
N GLY A 158 8.64 13.90 12.15
CA GLY A 158 7.52 13.90 11.20
C GLY A 158 6.97 12.55 10.73
N THR A 159 7.03 11.51 11.57
CA THR A 159 6.44 10.21 11.23
C THR A 159 5.01 10.16 11.76
N ASP A 160 4.08 10.76 11.01
CA ASP A 160 2.65 10.78 11.33
C ASP A 160 2.02 9.42 10.98
N VAL A 161 2.38 8.37 11.75
CA VAL A 161 1.84 7.00 11.64
C VAL A 161 0.96 6.63 12.83
N THR A 162 0.48 7.64 13.55
CA THR A 162 -0.06 7.55 14.92
C THR A 162 -1.42 6.85 15.06
N CYS A 163 -2.08 6.40 13.98
CA CYS A 163 -3.41 5.77 14.07
C CYS A 163 -3.51 4.32 13.53
N LEU A 164 -2.41 3.75 13.01
CA LEU A 164 -2.40 2.40 12.40
C LEU A 164 -2.75 1.26 13.37
N SER A 165 -2.55 1.45 14.68
CA SER A 165 -2.82 0.40 15.68
C SER A 165 -4.30 0.13 15.91
N THR A 166 -5.17 1.11 15.70
CA THR A 166 -6.59 1.00 16.09
C THR A 166 -7.43 0.34 15.00
N LEU A 167 -7.22 0.72 13.73
CA LEU A 167 -7.97 0.15 12.60
C LEU A 167 -7.55 -1.28 12.25
N PHE A 168 -6.28 -1.64 12.48
CA PHE A 168 -5.77 -2.95 12.11
C PHE A 168 -6.33 -4.09 12.98
N PHE A 169 -6.58 -3.79 14.26
CA PHE A 169 -7.08 -4.76 15.24
C PHE A 169 -8.59 -5.01 15.13
N GLU A 170 -9.40 -3.98 14.84
CA GLU A 170 -10.85 -4.17 14.66
C GLU A 170 -11.21 -4.87 13.33
N TYR A 171 -10.42 -4.69 12.27
CA TYR A 171 -10.81 -5.14 10.93
C TYR A 171 -10.28 -6.52 10.53
N SER A 172 -9.07 -6.91 10.93
CA SER A 172 -8.45 -8.18 10.50
C SER A 172 -9.09 -9.44 11.12
N PHE A 173 -9.99 -9.30 12.11
CA PHE A 173 -10.59 -10.45 12.81
C PHE A 173 -12.08 -10.69 12.52
N TYR A 174 -12.81 -9.78 11.84
CA TYR A 174 -14.28 -9.82 11.89
C TYR A 174 -15.06 -10.09 10.59
N THR A 175 -14.47 -10.13 9.39
CA THR A 175 -15.28 -10.42 8.19
C THR A 175 -14.61 -11.33 7.15
N PRO A 176 -15.19 -12.52 6.87
CA PRO A 176 -14.83 -13.32 5.70
C PRO A 176 -15.56 -12.75 4.48
N GLY A 177 -14.99 -11.73 3.84
CA GLY A 177 -15.58 -11.10 2.67
C GLY A 177 -14.71 -10.02 2.05
N SER A 178 -13.80 -10.44 1.16
CA SER A 178 -13.07 -9.64 0.17
C SER A 178 -12.69 -8.20 0.58
N LEU A 179 -11.62 -8.07 1.36
CA LEU A 179 -11.11 -6.80 1.88
C LEU A 179 -10.71 -5.79 0.79
N ILE A 180 -10.41 -6.25 -0.44
CA ILE A 180 -10.14 -5.39 -1.61
C ILE A 180 -11.25 -4.38 -1.92
N HIS A 181 -12.53 -4.76 -1.76
CA HIS A 181 -13.63 -3.84 -2.04
C HIS A 181 -13.68 -2.67 -1.05
N ILE A 182 -13.18 -2.88 0.16
CA ILE A 182 -13.15 -1.88 1.24
C ILE A 182 -11.96 -0.92 1.04
N CYS A 183 -10.81 -1.44 0.59
CA CYS A 183 -9.70 -0.59 0.14
C CYS A 183 -10.08 0.31 -1.04
N LEU A 184 -10.80 -0.21 -2.04
CA LEU A 184 -11.28 0.59 -3.17
C LEU A 184 -12.31 1.67 -2.74
N PHE A 185 -13.12 1.37 -1.72
CA PHE A 185 -14.08 2.31 -1.17
C PHE A 185 -13.42 3.45 -0.38
N LEU A 186 -12.33 3.17 0.36
CA LEU A 186 -11.57 4.19 1.09
C LEU A 186 -10.68 5.06 0.19
N LEU A 187 -10.38 4.60 -1.04
CA LEU A 187 -9.54 5.30 -2.02
C LEU A 187 -10.36 6.07 -3.10
N SER A 188 -11.70 6.03 -3.04
CA SER A 188 -12.61 6.74 -3.96
C SER A 188 -13.18 8.01 -3.34
#